data_AF-A0A7M7M8Y2-F1
#
_entry.id   AF-A0A7M7M8Y2-F1
#
_cell.length_a   1.000
_cell.length_b   1.000
_cell.length_c   1.000
_cell.angle_alpha   90.00
_cell.angle_beta   90.00
_cell.angle_gamma   90.00
#
_symmetry.space_group_name_H-M   'P 1'
#
loop_
_entity.id
_entity.type
_entity.pdbx_description
1 polymer ?
#
loop_
_entity_poly.entity_id
_entity_poly.type
_entity_poly.pdbx_seq_one_letter_code
_entity_poly.pdbx_strand_id
1 'polypeptide(L)'
;MKHTKLLLHYPKYGGAPNGLWQMESYAIILAYVYLCAVFRVNGEVLFNNKNQLFCTNHCLPQVGREQSRKMVFRAASFECFGKVQGVFFRKYTQKEATSLGVVGWIRNTSRDTVEGEIQGPAEAFDKMKIWLRTTGSPQSQIDNAEFTNEKDIPELQFNSFEIRKNK
;
A
#
# COMPACT_ATOMS: atom_id res chain seq x y z
N MET A 1 -2.37 41.16 -46.45
CA MET A 1 -2.19 42.07 -45.29
C MET A 1 -3.53 42.65 -44.86
N LYS A 2 -4.12 42.16 -43.77
CA LYS A 2 -5.05 42.91 -42.92
C LYS A 2 -4.83 42.44 -41.48
N HIS A 3 -4.07 43.22 -40.72
CA HIS A 3 -3.89 43.03 -39.28
C HIS A 3 -5.16 43.54 -38.59
N THR A 4 -5.99 42.65 -38.08
CA THR A 4 -7.13 43.05 -37.24
C THR A 4 -6.64 43.18 -35.81
N LYS A 5 -6.33 44.42 -35.43
CA LYS A 5 -5.94 44.83 -34.08
C LYS A 5 -7.16 44.70 -33.15
N LEU A 6 -7.22 43.63 -32.37
CA LEU A 6 -8.23 43.47 -31.31
C LEU A 6 -7.89 44.43 -30.16
N LEU A 7 -8.48 45.63 -30.21
CA LEU A 7 -8.53 46.56 -29.09
C LEU A 7 -9.57 46.04 -28.09
N LEU A 8 -9.11 45.36 -27.05
CA LEU A 8 -9.94 45.06 -25.89
C LEU A 8 -10.14 46.35 -25.09
N HIS A 9 -11.37 46.88 -25.16
CA HIS A 9 -11.80 48.01 -24.36
C HIS A 9 -12.19 47.48 -22.97
N TYR A 10 -11.35 47.75 -21.97
CA TYR A 10 -11.68 47.45 -20.58
C TYR A 10 -12.41 48.66 -19.96
N PRO A 11 -13.51 48.45 -19.22
CA PRO A 11 -14.19 49.53 -18.52
C PRO A 11 -13.27 50.12 -17.46
N LYS A 12 -13.07 51.44 -17.52
CA LYS A 12 -12.38 52.20 -16.48
C LYS A 12 -13.27 52.21 -15.24
N TYR A 13 -12.95 51.40 -14.25
CA TYR A 13 -13.52 51.55 -12.91
C TYR A 13 -12.91 52.79 -12.28
N GLY A 14 -13.73 53.84 -12.22
CA GLY A 14 -13.45 55.08 -11.47
C GLY A 14 -13.39 54.79 -9.98
N GLY A 15 -12.49 55.53 -9.32
CA GLY A 15 -11.96 55.21 -8.01
C GLY A 15 -12.91 55.45 -6.83
N ALA A 16 -12.59 54.76 -5.74
CA ALA A 16 -12.88 55.18 -4.37
C ALA A 16 -11.58 55.12 -3.56
N PRO A 17 -11.36 56.03 -2.59
CA PRO A 17 -10.05 56.30 -2.02
C PRO A 17 -9.77 55.45 -0.78
N ASN A 18 -8.50 55.03 -0.69
CA ASN A 18 -7.75 54.75 0.54
C ASN A 18 -8.24 53.59 1.42
N GLY A 19 -7.70 52.39 1.16
CA GLY A 19 -7.70 51.30 2.13
C GLY A 19 -6.87 50.13 1.63
N LEU A 20 -5.65 49.97 2.17
CA LEU A 20 -4.78 48.82 1.94
C LEU A 20 -5.48 47.50 2.28
N TRP A 21 -5.56 46.58 1.33
CA TRP A 21 -5.64 45.15 1.60
C TRP A 21 -4.76 44.39 0.61
N GLN A 22 -3.75 43.69 1.15
CA GLN A 22 -2.89 42.76 0.43
C GLN A 22 -3.73 41.66 -0.25
N MET A 23 -3.73 41.66 -1.59
CA MET A 23 -4.41 40.69 -2.45
C MET A 23 -3.48 40.29 -3.60
N GLU A 24 -2.43 39.51 -3.32
CA GLU A 24 -1.48 39.06 -4.36
C GLU A 24 -1.77 37.65 -4.92
N SER A 25 -2.79 36.92 -4.43
CA SER A 25 -2.92 35.49 -4.77
C SER A 25 -3.96 35.14 -5.84
N TYR A 26 -5.00 35.97 -6.03
CA TYR A 26 -6.16 35.58 -6.87
C TYR A 26 -5.96 35.79 -8.38
N ALA A 27 -5.13 36.76 -8.79
CA ALA A 27 -4.89 37.05 -10.19
C ALA A 27 -4.13 35.92 -10.91
N ILE A 28 -3.19 35.25 -10.23
CA ILE A 28 -2.42 34.12 -10.77
C ILE A 28 -3.32 32.88 -10.94
N ILE A 29 -4.18 32.62 -9.95
CA ILE A 29 -5.11 31.48 -9.98
C ILE A 29 -6.10 31.63 -11.14
N LEU A 30 -6.68 32.82 -11.33
CA LEU A 30 -7.62 33.06 -12.43
C LEU A 30 -6.95 33.00 -13.82
N ALA A 31 -5.70 33.46 -13.95
CA ALA A 31 -4.94 33.35 -15.20
C ALA A 31 -4.61 31.89 -15.55
N TYR A 32 -4.28 31.05 -14.55
CA TYR A 32 -3.96 29.63 -14.76
C TYR A 32 -5.21 28.83 -15.16
N VAL A 33 -6.36 29.10 -14.52
CA VAL A 33 -7.65 28.49 -14.88
C VAL A 33 -8.05 28.87 -16.31
N TYR A 34 -7.79 30.10 -16.74
CA TYR A 34 -8.09 30.55 -18.10
C TYR A 34 -7.16 29.92 -19.15
N LEU A 35 -5.87 29.74 -18.82
CA LEU A 35 -4.89 29.11 -19.72
C LEU A 35 -5.19 27.62 -19.94
N CYS A 36 -5.66 26.90 -18.90
CA CYS A 36 -6.09 25.51 -19.01
C CYS A 36 -7.38 25.33 -19.84
N ALA A 37 -8.21 26.37 -19.99
CA ALA A 37 -9.49 26.29 -20.67
C ALA A 37 -9.43 26.52 -22.20
N VAL A 38 -8.32 27.05 -22.74
CA VAL A 38 -8.26 27.51 -24.16
C VAL A 38 -7.51 26.57 -25.10
N PHE A 39 -6.82 25.53 -24.63
CA PHE A 39 -6.20 24.55 -25.52
C PHE A 39 -7.23 23.51 -26.01
N ARG A 40 -7.89 23.80 -27.13
CA ARG A 40 -8.79 22.90 -27.85
C ARG A 40 -8.27 22.70 -29.27
N VAL A 41 -7.81 21.48 -29.58
CA VAL A 41 -7.67 21.00 -30.96
C VAL A 41 -8.31 19.60 -31.01
N ASN A 42 -9.26 19.42 -31.94
CA ASN A 42 -9.96 18.18 -32.30
C ASN A 42 -11.11 17.70 -31.40
N GLY A 43 -12.11 18.56 -31.25
CA GLY A 43 -13.53 18.17 -31.25
C GLY A 43 -13.94 16.89 -30.51
N GLU A 44 -14.20 17.01 -29.21
CA GLU A 44 -15.40 16.51 -28.51
C GLU A 44 -15.32 17.01 -27.07
N VAL A 45 -16.41 17.58 -26.55
CA VAL A 45 -16.48 18.06 -25.16
C VAL A 45 -17.72 17.48 -24.53
N LEU A 46 -17.52 16.51 -23.65
CA LEU A 46 -18.52 16.04 -22.71
C LEU A 46 -18.00 16.34 -21.31
N PHE A 47 -18.61 17.33 -20.65
CA PHE A 47 -18.38 17.62 -19.25
C PHE A 47 -19.38 16.83 -18.40
N ASN A 48 -18.89 16.10 -17.40
CA ASN A 48 -19.66 15.74 -16.20
C ASN A 48 -18.97 16.35 -14.98
N ASN A 49 -19.75 16.61 -13.92
CA ASN A 49 -19.50 17.38 -12.69
C ASN A 49 -18.26 16.98 -11.84
N LYS A 50 -17.33 16.17 -12.34
CA LYS A 50 -16.16 15.70 -11.56
C LYS A 50 -14.82 15.79 -12.28
N ASN A 51 -14.68 16.68 -13.26
CA ASN A 51 -13.38 17.24 -13.68
C ASN A 51 -12.24 16.20 -13.83
N GLN A 52 -12.44 15.15 -14.64
CA GLN A 52 -11.42 14.11 -14.85
C GLN A 52 -11.18 13.85 -16.34
N LEU A 53 -9.93 14.04 -16.77
CA LEU A 53 -9.41 13.74 -18.11
C LEU A 53 -9.11 12.24 -18.23
N PHE A 54 -9.52 11.60 -19.32
CA PHE A 54 -9.02 10.28 -19.71
C PHE A 54 -8.37 10.37 -21.09
N CYS A 55 -7.13 9.92 -21.18
CA CYS A 55 -6.45 9.64 -22.46
C CYS A 55 -6.53 8.12 -22.67
N THR A 56 -7.12 7.67 -23.78
CA THR A 56 -7.13 6.27 -24.18
C THR A 56 -5.79 5.87 -24.78
N ASN A 57 -5.41 4.61 -24.58
CA ASN A 57 -4.27 3.88 -25.19
C ASN A 57 -3.03 3.63 -24.30
N HIS A 58 -3.24 2.99 -23.16
CA HIS A 58 -2.44 1.82 -22.78
C HIS A 58 -3.28 0.97 -21.82
N CYS A 59 -3.39 -0.33 -22.09
CA CYS A 59 -4.13 -1.26 -21.27
C CYS A 59 -3.36 -1.47 -19.94
N LEU A 60 -3.60 -0.60 -18.96
CA LEU A 60 -3.27 -0.89 -17.56
C LEU A 60 -4.50 -1.57 -16.96
N PRO A 61 -4.36 -2.78 -16.37
CA PRO A 61 -5.46 -3.37 -15.64
C PRO A 61 -5.85 -2.41 -14.52
N GLN A 62 -7.15 -2.12 -14.49
CA GLN A 62 -7.81 -1.18 -13.59
C GLN A 62 -7.50 -1.52 -12.12
N VAL A 63 -6.49 -0.90 -11.51
CA VAL A 63 -6.40 -0.80 -10.03
C VAL A 63 -7.30 0.36 -9.60
N GLY A 64 -8.57 0.24 -9.94
CA GLY A 64 -9.64 1.13 -9.50
C GLY A 64 -10.24 0.56 -8.23
N ARG A 65 -9.79 1.08 -7.08
CA ARG A 65 -10.56 1.29 -5.83
C ARG A 65 -9.61 1.65 -4.69
N GLU A 66 -9.60 2.93 -4.32
CA GLU A 66 -9.25 3.36 -2.95
C GLU A 66 -10.39 2.90 -2.02
N GLN A 67 -10.57 1.58 -1.88
CA GLN A 67 -11.39 1.04 -0.81
C GLN A 67 -10.60 1.27 0.47
N SER A 68 -11.18 2.00 1.42
CA SER A 68 -10.77 1.99 2.83
C SER A 68 -10.56 0.53 3.23
N ARG A 69 -9.30 0.06 3.15
CA ARG A 69 -8.96 -1.34 3.35
C ARG A 69 -9.20 -1.60 4.82
N LYS A 70 -10.33 -2.21 5.17
CA LYS A 70 -10.49 -2.82 6.48
C LYS A 70 -9.25 -3.71 6.65
N MET A 71 -8.39 -3.39 7.60
CA MET A 71 -7.14 -4.15 7.78
C MET A 71 -7.56 -5.57 8.19
N VAL A 72 -7.55 -6.47 7.22
CA VAL A 72 -7.79 -7.88 7.44
C VAL A 72 -6.44 -8.51 7.73
N PHE A 73 -6.27 -8.97 8.95
CA PHE A 73 -5.11 -9.76 9.33
C PHE A 73 -5.39 -11.22 8.96
N ARG A 74 -4.34 -11.98 8.67
CA ARG A 74 -4.40 -13.42 8.43
C ARG A 74 -3.72 -14.14 9.58
N ALA A 75 -4.28 -15.28 9.96
CA ALA A 75 -3.72 -16.19 10.94
C ALA A 75 -3.59 -17.59 10.33
N ALA A 76 -2.51 -18.29 10.67
CA ALA A 76 -2.36 -19.71 10.35
C ALA A 76 -1.42 -20.38 11.35
N SER A 77 -1.72 -21.66 11.60
CA SER A 77 -0.79 -22.57 12.26
C SER A 77 0.12 -23.19 11.19
N PHE A 78 1.38 -23.43 11.52
CA PHE A 78 2.32 -24.07 10.61
C PHE A 78 3.11 -25.17 11.31
N GLU A 79 3.50 -26.19 10.55
CA GLU A 79 4.43 -27.22 10.96
C GLU A 79 5.49 -27.42 9.86
N CYS A 80 6.76 -27.27 10.24
CA CYS A 80 7.91 -27.44 9.36
C CYS A 80 8.60 -28.79 9.65
N PHE A 81 8.82 -29.55 8.59
CA PHE A 81 9.45 -30.86 8.57
C PHE A 81 10.85 -30.79 7.95
N GLY A 82 11.74 -31.66 8.42
CA GLY A 82 13.12 -31.79 7.95
C GLY A 82 14.14 -31.48 9.03
N LYS A 83 15.34 -31.04 8.64
CA LYS A 83 16.42 -30.70 9.58
C LYS A 83 16.22 -29.29 10.16
N VAL A 84 15.29 -29.18 11.10
CA VAL A 84 14.87 -27.90 11.71
C VAL A 84 15.27 -27.73 13.18
N GLN A 85 15.66 -28.82 13.86
CA GLN A 85 16.17 -28.77 15.23
C GLN A 85 17.70 -28.69 15.28
N GLY A 86 18.25 -28.04 16.32
CA GLY A 86 19.70 -27.86 16.49
C GLY A 86 20.37 -26.82 15.58
N VAL A 87 19.61 -26.15 14.70
CA VAL A 87 20.14 -25.24 13.65
C VAL A 87 19.75 -23.77 13.88
N PHE A 88 19.44 -23.39 15.12
CA PHE A 88 18.96 -22.04 15.49
C PHE A 88 17.72 -21.55 14.73
N PHE A 89 16.93 -22.46 14.12
CA PHE A 89 15.77 -22.13 13.30
C PHE A 89 14.85 -21.10 13.96
N ARG A 90 14.43 -21.36 15.21
CA ARG A 90 13.56 -20.49 16.01
C ARG A 90 14.05 -19.04 16.12
N LYS A 91 15.36 -18.82 16.24
CA LYS A 91 15.97 -17.49 16.36
C LYS A 91 15.88 -16.72 15.04
N TYR A 92 16.13 -17.41 13.93
CA TYR A 92 16.00 -16.83 12.58
C TYR A 92 14.54 -16.52 12.26
N THR A 93 13.63 -17.44 12.56
CA THR A 93 12.19 -17.21 12.37
C THR A 93 11.69 -16.01 13.16
N GLN A 94 12.11 -15.85 14.42
CA GLN A 94 11.75 -14.66 15.21
C GLN A 94 12.28 -13.37 14.59
N LYS A 95 13.53 -13.38 14.12
CA LYS A 95 14.14 -12.20 13.47
C LYS A 95 13.38 -11.82 12.20
N GLU A 96 13.07 -12.79 11.36
CA GLU A 96 12.32 -12.56 10.12
C GLU A 96 10.89 -12.08 10.40
N ALA A 97 10.18 -12.74 11.33
CA ALA A 97 8.85 -12.33 11.74
C ALA A 97 8.83 -10.87 12.24
N THR A 98 9.83 -10.49 13.05
CA THR A 98 9.97 -9.11 13.53
C THR A 98 10.24 -8.14 12.37
N SER A 99 11.07 -8.52 11.40
CA SER A 99 11.38 -7.72 10.21
C SER A 99 10.16 -7.49 9.31
N LEU A 100 9.30 -8.50 9.19
CA LEU A 100 8.07 -8.45 8.39
C LEU A 100 6.87 -7.85 9.14
N GLY A 101 6.96 -7.67 10.46
CA GLY A 101 5.83 -7.23 11.29
C GLY A 101 4.78 -8.31 11.54
N VAL A 102 5.20 -9.58 11.53
CA VAL A 102 4.37 -10.75 11.84
C VAL A 102 4.54 -11.12 13.32
N VAL A 103 3.43 -11.43 13.97
CA VAL A 103 3.37 -11.83 15.39
C VAL A 103 2.96 -13.30 15.51
N GLY A 104 3.16 -13.89 16.69
CA GLY A 104 2.81 -15.29 16.92
C GLY A 104 3.81 -16.01 17.80
N TRP A 105 4.00 -17.30 17.56
CA TRP A 105 4.89 -18.11 18.38
C TRP A 105 5.49 -19.29 17.62
N ILE A 106 6.61 -19.79 18.11
CA ILE A 106 7.29 -20.97 17.57
C ILE A 106 7.77 -21.90 18.69
N ARG A 107 7.67 -23.22 18.50
CA ARG A 107 8.18 -24.23 19.43
C ARG A 107 8.70 -25.47 18.68
N ASN A 108 9.58 -26.21 19.33
CA ASN A 108 9.98 -27.53 18.82
C ASN A 108 8.95 -28.57 19.28
N THR A 109 8.69 -29.58 18.46
CA THR A 109 7.87 -30.72 18.87
C THR A 109 8.77 -31.86 19.34
N SER A 110 8.18 -32.89 19.96
CA SER A 110 8.86 -34.16 20.26
C SER A 110 9.08 -35.05 19.02
N ARG A 111 8.50 -34.68 17.87
CA ARG A 111 8.60 -35.42 16.60
C ARG A 111 9.72 -34.88 15.70
N ASP A 112 10.70 -34.20 16.27
CA ASP A 112 11.78 -33.51 15.56
C ASP A 112 11.33 -32.42 14.57
N THR A 113 10.05 -31.99 14.63
CA THR A 113 9.51 -30.89 13.82
C THR A 113 9.51 -29.57 14.60
N VAL A 114 9.21 -28.49 13.90
CA VAL A 114 8.96 -27.17 14.48
C VAL A 114 7.55 -26.75 14.12
N GLU A 115 6.76 -26.38 15.12
CA GLU A 115 5.40 -25.88 14.92
C GLU A 115 5.25 -24.48 15.49
N GLY A 116 4.26 -23.76 14.99
CA GLY A 116 3.98 -22.41 15.44
C GLY A 116 2.70 -21.85 14.89
N GLU A 117 2.47 -20.59 15.23
CA GLU A 117 1.38 -19.80 14.68
C GLU A 117 1.94 -18.47 14.21
N ILE A 118 1.48 -18.02 13.05
CA ILE A 118 1.79 -16.71 12.49
C ILE A 118 0.52 -15.93 12.29
N GLN A 119 0.57 -14.65 12.64
CA GLN A 119 -0.51 -13.69 12.42
C GLN A 119 0.06 -12.37 11.91
N GLY A 120 -0.60 -11.75 10.94
CA GLY A 120 -0.12 -10.48 10.40
C GLY A 120 -0.95 -9.97 9.24
N PRO A 121 -0.63 -8.77 8.70
CA PRO A 121 -1.24 -8.28 7.47
C PRO A 121 -1.04 -9.26 6.31
N ALA A 122 -2.00 -9.34 5.38
CA ALA A 122 -1.96 -10.32 4.29
C ALA A 122 -0.61 -10.36 3.53
N GLU A 123 -0.05 -9.19 3.18
CA GLU A 123 1.23 -9.11 2.49
C GLU A 123 2.42 -9.64 3.32
N ALA A 124 2.46 -9.32 4.61
CA ALA A 124 3.51 -9.77 5.51
C ALA A 124 3.39 -11.27 5.79
N PHE A 125 2.16 -11.75 5.96
CA PHE A 125 1.82 -13.15 6.14
C PHE A 125 2.27 -14.00 4.94
N ASP A 126 1.98 -13.57 3.71
CA ASP A 126 2.38 -14.31 2.50
C ASP A 126 3.90 -14.37 2.34
N LYS A 127 4.60 -13.27 2.62
CA LYS A 127 6.08 -13.25 2.64
C LYS A 127 6.64 -14.22 3.67
N MET A 128 6.07 -14.24 4.88
CA MET A 128 6.49 -15.16 5.94
C MET A 128 6.26 -16.62 5.55
N LYS A 129 5.14 -16.94 4.90
CA LYS A 129 4.87 -18.30 4.38
C LYS A 129 5.91 -18.75 3.37
N ILE A 130 6.29 -17.87 2.43
CA ILE A 130 7.32 -18.16 1.44
C ILE A 130 8.67 -18.39 2.12
N TRP A 131 9.03 -17.56 3.09
CA TRP A 131 10.27 -17.69 3.83
C TRP A 131 10.37 -19.02 4.61
N LEU A 132 9.28 -19.41 5.28
CA LEU A 132 9.16 -20.69 6.00
C LEU A 132 9.21 -21.92 5.08
N ARG A 133 8.94 -21.75 3.79
CA ARG A 133 9.04 -22.83 2.79
C ARG A 133 10.42 -22.93 2.13
N THR A 134 11.13 -21.81 1.99
CA THR A 134 12.29 -21.74 1.08
C THR A 134 13.61 -21.42 1.76
N THR A 135 13.61 -20.55 2.77
CA THR A 135 14.84 -19.93 3.26
C THR A 135 15.27 -20.50 4.60
N GLY A 136 14.40 -20.43 5.61
CA GLY A 136 14.72 -20.93 6.95
C GLY A 136 16.02 -20.38 7.56
N SER A 137 16.65 -21.18 8.41
CA SER A 137 18.01 -20.92 8.91
C SER A 137 19.07 -21.39 7.91
N PRO A 138 20.25 -20.75 7.81
CA PRO A 138 21.33 -21.16 6.91
C PRO A 138 21.76 -22.63 7.04
N GLN A 139 21.59 -23.23 8.22
CA GLN A 139 21.93 -24.63 8.49
C GLN A 139 20.71 -25.56 8.45
N SER A 140 19.50 -25.02 8.27
CA SER A 140 18.28 -25.82 8.20
C SER A 140 18.05 -26.36 6.80
N GLN A 141 17.43 -27.53 6.73
CA GLN A 141 16.91 -28.11 5.51
C GLN A 141 15.43 -28.36 5.71
N ILE A 142 14.60 -27.64 4.97
CA ILE A 142 13.14 -27.74 5.05
C ILE A 142 12.69 -28.69 3.94
N ASP A 143 12.16 -29.84 4.34
CA ASP A 143 11.65 -30.84 3.40
C ASP A 143 10.20 -30.52 3.04
N ASN A 144 9.41 -30.09 4.03
CA ASN A 144 8.02 -29.69 3.85
C ASN A 144 7.62 -28.63 4.89
N ALA A 145 6.68 -27.74 4.54
CA ALA A 145 6.07 -26.80 5.46
C ALA A 145 4.56 -26.76 5.23
N GLU A 146 3.83 -27.33 6.18
CA GLU A 146 2.38 -27.42 6.17
C GLU A 146 1.77 -26.23 6.89
N PHE A 147 0.70 -25.68 6.31
CA PHE A 147 -0.06 -24.59 6.90
C PHE A 147 -1.50 -25.06 7.10
N THR A 148 -2.00 -24.90 8.31
CA THR A 148 -3.34 -25.30 8.73
C THR A 148 -4.06 -24.11 9.38
N ASN A 149 -5.38 -24.19 9.46
CA ASN A 149 -6.21 -23.16 10.09
C ASN A 149 -6.00 -21.74 9.51
N GLU A 150 -5.79 -21.64 8.20
CA GLU A 150 -5.69 -20.34 7.52
C GLU A 150 -7.04 -19.61 7.59
N LYS A 151 -7.05 -18.46 8.25
CA LYS A 151 -8.26 -17.65 8.41
C LYS A 151 -7.94 -16.16 8.47
N ASP A 152 -8.92 -15.38 8.04
CA ASP A 152 -8.91 -13.94 8.20
C ASP A 152 -9.40 -13.60 9.62
N ILE A 153 -8.64 -12.77 10.33
CA ILE A 153 -8.91 -12.33 11.71
C ILE A 153 -9.06 -10.80 11.75
N PRO A 154 -10.00 -10.28 12.56
CA PRO A 154 -10.25 -8.84 12.65
C PRO A 154 -9.14 -8.10 13.42
N GLU A 155 -8.43 -8.79 14.31
CA GLU A 155 -7.38 -8.24 15.17
C GLU A 155 -6.32 -9.29 15.50
N LEU A 156 -5.11 -8.84 15.81
CA LEU A 156 -4.00 -9.69 16.23
C LEU A 156 -4.23 -10.22 17.64
N GLN A 157 -4.02 -11.52 17.84
CA GLN A 157 -4.14 -12.16 19.16
C GLN A 157 -2.84 -12.11 19.96
N PHE A 158 -1.73 -11.76 19.29
CA PHE A 158 -0.40 -11.67 19.87
C PHE A 158 0.18 -10.28 19.62
N ASN A 159 0.94 -9.77 20.59
CA ASN A 159 1.61 -8.47 20.45
C ASN A 159 3.03 -8.59 19.88
N SER A 160 3.63 -9.78 19.95
CA SER A 160 5.01 -10.04 19.53
C SER A 160 5.19 -11.48 19.05
N PHE A 161 6.35 -11.77 18.46
CA PHE A 161 6.73 -13.13 18.09
C PHE A 161 7.58 -13.80 19.17
N GLU A 162 7.05 -14.86 19.80
CA GLU A 162 7.66 -15.51 20.97
C GLU A 162 8.22 -16.90 20.68
N ILE A 163 9.37 -17.22 21.29
CA ILE A 163 9.94 -18.57 21.27
C ILE A 163 9.48 -19.32 22.52
N ARG A 164 8.60 -20.31 22.36
CA ARG A 164 8.08 -21.13 23.46
C ARG A 164 9.00 -22.31 23.75
N LYS A 165 9.08 -22.67 25.04
CA LYS A 165 9.81 -23.87 25.50
C LYS A 165 8.93 -25.12 25.36
N ASN A 166 9.57 -26.26 25.12
CA ASN A 166 8.88 -27.55 25.16
C ASN A 166 8.53 -27.85 26.63
N LYS A 167 7.34 -28.40 26.86
CA LYS A 167 6.85 -28.75 28.19
C LYS A 167 7.11 -30.23 28.48
#